data_AF-D6U1Q7-F1
#
_entry.id   AF-D6U1Q7-F1
#
_cell.length_a   1.000
_cell.length_b   1.000
_cell.length_c   1.000
_cell.angle_alpha   90.00
_cell.angle_beta   90.00
_cell.angle_gamma   90.00
#
_symmetry.space_group_name_H-M   'P 1'
#
loop_
_entity.id
_entity.type
_entity.pdbx_description
1 polymer ?
#
loop_
_entity_poly.entity_id
_entity_poly.type
_entity_poly.pdbx_seq_one_letter_code
_entity_poly.pdbx_strand_id
1 'polypeptide(L)'
;MAVKQKIDSTIAHRQAGMIAAFMWQDEANEGNLDAKEVGVDYTFIVGTLPDEVNGSPVYLVHVQGTATSTFGYSYPIEKTLKVYIPDREDDEDREPVAVEATEEEENACEQHGRALACKEYGELMHIVDTGAYTESSIDGSYWYPDEDGQNISHRIGELDWMGLSVGEHFAKQEDGTYKLEPATQEEIDAFEKAKAEADEEE
;
A
#
# COMPACT_ATOMS: atom_id res chain seq x y z
N MET A 1 7.87 -2.33 31.56
CA MET A 1 7.62 -1.43 30.42
C MET A 1 6.36 -1.94 29.75
N ALA A 2 5.30 -1.14 29.69
CA ALA A 2 4.08 -1.52 28.98
C ALA A 2 4.42 -1.70 27.50
N VAL A 3 3.96 -2.81 26.90
CA VAL A 3 4.10 -3.04 25.47
C VAL A 3 3.20 -2.02 24.78
N LYS A 4 3.78 -1.06 24.06
CA LYS A 4 3.01 -0.13 23.23
C LYS A 4 2.30 -0.97 22.16
N GLN A 5 0.97 -0.98 22.19
CA GLN A 5 0.16 -1.65 21.18
C GLN A 5 0.47 -1.04 19.81
N LYS A 6 0.92 -1.86 18.87
CA LYS A 6 1.05 -1.47 17.46
C LYS A 6 -0.25 -1.82 16.75
N ILE A 7 -0.72 -0.92 15.91
CA ILE A 7 -1.82 -1.22 14.99
C ILE A 7 -1.30 -2.17 13.92
N ASP A 8 -2.04 -3.24 13.66
CA ASP A 8 -1.81 -4.11 12.50
C ASP A 8 -2.76 -3.74 11.36
N SER A 9 -2.45 -4.24 10.16
CA SER A 9 -3.22 -4.00 8.95
C SER A 9 -4.69 -4.43 9.07
N THR A 10 -4.97 -5.55 9.72
CA THR A 10 -6.33 -6.09 9.86
C THR A 10 -7.19 -5.18 10.73
N ILE A 11 -6.61 -4.67 11.82
CA ILE A 11 -7.25 -3.67 12.68
C ILE A 11 -7.50 -2.37 11.89
N ALA A 12 -6.52 -1.92 11.10
CA ALA A 12 -6.66 -0.72 10.27
C ALA A 12 -7.82 -0.84 9.27
N HIS A 13 -7.90 -1.96 8.54
CA HIS A 13 -9.00 -2.28 7.63
C HIS A 13 -10.37 -2.21 8.31
N ARG A 14 -10.50 -2.90 9.44
CA ARG A 14 -11.77 -2.98 10.18
C ARG A 14 -12.19 -1.60 10.67
N GLN A 15 -11.26 -0.82 11.23
CA GLN A 15 -11.57 0.50 11.75
C GLN A 15 -11.96 1.47 10.64
N ALA A 16 -11.25 1.46 9.51
CA ALA A 16 -11.58 2.29 8.36
C ALA A 16 -12.99 1.99 7.83
N GLY A 17 -13.33 0.70 7.62
CA GLY A 17 -14.66 0.31 7.15
C GLY A 17 -15.77 0.74 8.12
N MET A 18 -15.59 0.51 9.42
CA MET A 18 -16.58 0.92 10.42
C MET A 18 -16.79 2.44 10.44
N ILE A 19 -15.71 3.22 10.47
CA ILE A 19 -15.80 4.68 10.57
C ILE A 19 -16.31 5.29 9.27
N ALA A 20 -15.87 4.81 8.10
CA ALA A 20 -16.40 5.27 6.81
C ALA A 20 -17.91 5.07 6.71
N ALA A 21 -18.41 3.89 7.11
CA ALA A 21 -19.86 3.63 7.15
C ALA A 21 -20.61 4.64 8.01
N PHE A 22 -20.08 4.96 9.22
CA PHE A 22 -20.68 5.98 10.08
C PHE A 22 -20.60 7.39 9.50
N MET A 23 -19.44 7.77 8.94
CA MET A 23 -19.26 9.08 8.29
C MET A 23 -20.26 9.26 7.15
N TRP A 24 -20.46 8.25 6.31
CA TRP A 24 -21.43 8.33 5.22
C TRP A 24 -22.89 8.34 5.70
N GLN A 25 -23.21 7.65 6.80
CA GLN A 25 -24.53 7.77 7.45
C GLN A 25 -24.78 9.18 8.00
N ASP A 26 -23.75 9.84 8.53
CA ASP A 26 -23.84 11.16 9.14
C ASP A 26 -23.78 12.30 8.10
N GLU A 27 -22.95 12.17 7.05
CA GLU A 27 -22.93 13.06 5.87
C GLU A 27 -24.26 13.02 5.11
N ALA A 28 -24.91 11.86 5.04
CA ALA A 28 -26.28 11.75 4.56
C ALA A 28 -27.33 12.44 5.46
N ASN A 29 -26.89 13.04 6.57
CA ASN A 29 -27.68 13.60 7.66
C ASN A 29 -27.20 15.03 8.06
N GLU A 30 -26.85 15.86 7.07
CA GLU A 30 -26.76 17.34 7.21
C GLU A 30 -28.14 17.99 7.50
N GLY A 31 -28.96 17.37 8.37
CA GLY A 31 -30.27 17.84 8.79
C GLY A 31 -31.45 17.43 7.90
N ASN A 32 -31.25 16.74 6.78
CA ASN A 32 -32.32 16.14 5.97
C ASN A 32 -31.85 14.81 5.36
N LEU A 33 -32.68 13.77 5.54
CA LEU A 33 -32.46 12.40 5.08
C LEU A 33 -32.45 12.33 3.55
N ASP A 34 -31.28 12.26 2.92
CA ASP A 34 -31.19 11.96 1.48
C ASP A 34 -30.57 10.59 1.18
N ALA A 35 -29.87 9.93 2.11
CA ALA A 35 -29.50 8.50 1.97
C ALA A 35 -30.21 7.63 3.02
N LYS A 36 -30.82 6.53 2.57
CA LYS A 36 -31.61 5.60 3.39
C LYS A 36 -30.79 4.42 3.89
N GLU A 37 -29.79 4.00 3.12
CA GLU A 37 -28.93 2.85 3.38
C GLU A 37 -27.53 3.17 2.82
N VAL A 38 -26.48 2.89 3.61
CA VAL A 38 -25.09 2.91 3.16
C VAL A 38 -24.42 1.60 3.54
N GLY A 39 -23.55 1.11 2.67
CA GLY A 39 -22.77 -0.11 2.88
C GLY A 39 -21.32 0.10 2.45
N VAL A 40 -20.40 -0.57 3.14
CA VAL A 40 -19.01 -0.70 2.70
C VAL A 40 -18.92 -1.95 1.85
N ASP A 41 -18.44 -1.79 0.62
CA ASP A 41 -18.29 -2.89 -0.34
C ASP A 41 -16.93 -3.56 -0.13
N TYR A 42 -15.86 -2.77 -0.01
CA TYR A 42 -14.52 -3.26 0.31
C TYR A 42 -13.62 -2.19 0.93
N THR A 43 -12.51 -2.65 1.51
CA THR A 43 -11.43 -1.80 2.02
C THR A 43 -10.09 -2.34 1.54
N PHE A 44 -9.14 -1.47 1.20
CA PHE A 44 -7.76 -1.86 0.93
C PHE A 44 -6.77 -0.88 1.55
N ILE A 45 -5.64 -1.40 2.02
CA ILE A 45 -4.54 -0.57 2.49
C ILE A 45 -3.82 -0.04 1.26
N VAL A 46 -3.80 1.29 1.12
CA VAL A 46 -3.00 1.98 0.11
C VAL A 46 -1.52 1.89 0.48
N GLY A 47 -1.23 2.07 1.77
CA GLY A 47 0.12 1.99 2.30
C GLY A 47 0.19 2.57 3.71
N THR A 48 1.37 3.10 4.04
CA THR A 48 1.64 3.75 5.31
C THR A 48 2.22 5.14 5.08
N LEU A 49 1.87 6.09 5.95
CA LEU A 49 2.53 7.39 5.97
C LEU A 49 3.97 7.26 6.50
N PRO A 50 4.87 8.19 6.13
CA PRO A 50 6.23 8.22 6.67
C PRO A 50 6.26 8.53 8.17
N ASP A 51 5.24 9.23 8.67
CA ASP A 51 5.10 9.54 10.09
C ASP A 51 4.56 8.32 10.87
N GLU A 52 5.15 8.10 12.04
CA GLU A 52 4.67 7.14 13.02
C GLU A 52 4.04 7.86 14.21
N VAL A 53 2.91 7.35 14.69
CA VAL A 53 2.34 7.79 15.97
C VAL A 53 2.72 6.75 17.02
N ASN A 54 3.47 7.17 18.04
CA ASN A 54 3.92 6.30 19.12
C ASN A 54 4.82 5.11 18.71
N GLY A 55 5.53 5.22 17.58
CA GLY A 55 6.32 4.11 17.04
C GLY A 55 5.45 3.03 16.36
N SER A 56 4.20 3.38 16.06
CA SER A 56 3.27 2.57 15.28
C SER A 56 3.02 3.23 13.92
N PRO A 57 2.88 2.42 12.86
CA PRO A 57 2.60 2.96 11.54
C PRO A 57 1.23 3.65 11.50
N VAL A 58 1.12 4.69 10.67
CA VAL A 58 -0.16 5.27 10.29
C VAL A 58 -0.55 4.67 8.94
N TYR A 59 -1.64 3.92 8.91
CA TYR A 59 -2.13 3.29 7.69
C TYR A 59 -3.01 4.25 6.90
N LEU A 60 -2.84 4.26 5.59
CA LEU A 60 -3.80 4.87 4.69
C LEU A 60 -4.67 3.77 4.09
N VAL A 61 -5.98 3.86 4.28
CA VAL A 61 -6.94 2.85 3.88
C VAL A 61 -7.98 3.49 2.98
N HIS A 62 -8.08 2.98 1.76
CA HIS A 62 -9.15 3.36 0.86
C HIS A 62 -10.38 2.50 1.15
N VAL A 63 -11.53 3.16 1.23
CA VAL A 63 -12.82 2.54 1.52
C VAL A 63 -13.79 2.90 0.41
N GLN A 64 -14.31 1.90 -0.27
CA GLN A 64 -15.36 2.06 -1.26
C GLN A 64 -16.65 1.43 -0.75
N GLY A 65 -17.76 2.09 -1.04
CA GLY A 65 -19.09 1.64 -0.66
C GLY A 65 -20.16 2.11 -1.62
N THR A 66 -21.39 1.83 -1.24
CA THR A 66 -22.59 2.21 -1.98
C THR A 66 -23.56 2.90 -1.04
N ALA A 67 -24.07 4.07 -1.45
CA ALA A 67 -25.18 4.75 -0.80
C ALA A 67 -26.45 4.64 -1.64
N THR A 68 -27.61 4.55 -0.97
CA THR A 68 -28.92 4.58 -1.61
C THR A 68 -29.68 5.83 -1.22
N SER A 69 -30.04 6.63 -2.21
CA SER A 69 -30.85 7.83 -2.06
C SER A 69 -32.28 7.52 -1.60
N THR A 70 -32.93 8.47 -0.94
CA THR A 70 -34.38 8.46 -0.67
C THR A 70 -35.26 8.33 -1.92
N PHE A 71 -34.75 8.72 -3.09
CA PHE A 71 -35.42 8.54 -4.38
C PHE A 71 -35.24 7.13 -4.98
N GLY A 72 -34.51 6.24 -4.31
CA GLY A 72 -34.30 4.84 -4.73
C GLY A 72 -33.13 4.64 -5.71
N TYR A 73 -32.26 5.63 -5.89
CA TYR A 73 -31.04 5.51 -6.69
C TYR A 73 -29.87 5.10 -5.81
N SER A 74 -29.12 4.09 -6.23
CA SER A 74 -27.85 3.73 -5.60
C SER A 74 -26.68 4.37 -6.36
N TYR A 75 -25.71 4.90 -5.64
CA TYR A 75 -24.53 5.55 -6.21
C TYR A 75 -23.27 5.14 -5.42
N PRO A 76 -22.11 5.01 -6.09
CA PRO A 76 -20.87 4.68 -5.44
C PRO A 76 -20.38 5.86 -4.60
N ILE A 77 -19.75 5.53 -3.48
CA ILE A 77 -19.07 6.49 -2.60
C ILE A 77 -17.72 5.91 -2.22
N GLU A 78 -16.73 6.78 -2.08
CA GLU A 78 -15.37 6.40 -1.73
C GLU A 78 -14.73 7.45 -0.83
N LYS A 79 -13.87 7.01 0.08
CA LYS A 79 -13.06 7.86 0.94
C LYS A 79 -11.74 7.18 1.26
N THR A 80 -10.69 7.96 1.39
CA THR A 80 -9.42 7.52 1.97
C THR A 80 -9.36 7.97 3.42
N LEU A 81 -9.10 7.03 4.33
CA LEU A 81 -8.97 7.29 5.76
C LEU A 81 -7.54 7.00 6.22
N LYS A 82 -6.99 7.88 7.06
CA LYS A 82 -5.80 7.58 7.85
C LYS A 82 -6.21 6.92 9.16
N VAL A 83 -5.56 5.81 9.50
CA VAL A 83 -5.83 5.04 10.72
C VAL A 83 -4.58 4.94 11.57
N TYR A 84 -4.69 5.36 12.83
CA TYR A 84 -3.56 5.38 13.78
C TYR A 84 -4.03 5.23 15.23
N ILE A 85 -3.10 4.92 16.12
CA ILE A 85 -3.35 4.90 17.57
C ILE A 85 -2.94 6.26 18.14
N PRO A 86 -3.86 7.08 18.66
CA PRO A 86 -3.56 8.44 19.11
C PRO A 86 -2.62 8.44 20.33
N ASP A 87 -1.86 9.54 20.47
CA ASP A 87 -1.03 9.76 21.65
C ASP A 87 -1.85 10.41 22.77
N ARG A 88 -2.44 9.57 23.64
CA ARG A 88 -3.06 10.00 24.90
C ARG A 88 -2.27 9.41 26.06
N GLU A 89 -1.80 10.26 26.96
CA GLU A 89 -0.91 9.88 28.07
C GLU A 89 -1.58 8.96 29.11
N ASP A 90 -2.92 8.88 29.15
CA ASP A 90 -3.67 8.26 30.25
C ASP A 90 -4.51 7.01 29.90
N ASP A 91 -4.49 6.51 28.66
CA ASP A 91 -5.27 5.31 28.28
C ASP A 91 -4.35 4.11 27.96
N GLU A 92 -4.51 3.03 28.74
CA GLU A 92 -3.91 1.71 28.47
C GLU A 92 -4.66 0.95 27.37
N ASP A 93 -5.92 1.33 27.07
CA ASP A 93 -6.80 0.75 26.05
C ASP A 93 -6.96 1.70 24.85
N ARG A 94 -5.87 1.97 24.14
CA ARG A 94 -5.88 2.94 23.03
C ARG A 94 -6.61 2.37 21.81
N GLU A 95 -7.84 2.82 21.60
CA GLU A 95 -8.58 2.48 20.38
C GLU A 95 -7.99 3.19 19.15
N PRO A 96 -7.85 2.49 18.01
CA PRO A 96 -7.50 3.10 16.74
C PRO A 96 -8.50 4.19 16.34
N VAL A 97 -7.98 5.30 15.85
CA VAL A 97 -8.78 6.39 15.29
C VAL A 97 -8.64 6.35 13.78
N ALA A 98 -9.77 6.49 13.07
CA ALA A 98 -9.79 6.71 11.63
C ALA A 98 -10.35 8.10 11.35
N VAL A 99 -9.69 8.86 10.49
CA VAL A 99 -10.14 10.18 10.03
C VAL A 99 -9.84 10.32 8.55
N GLU A 100 -10.54 11.21 7.85
CA GLU A 100 -10.30 11.48 6.44
C GLU A 100 -8.85 11.90 6.19
N ALA A 101 -8.23 11.26 5.20
CA ALA A 101 -6.90 11.62 4.74
C ALA A 101 -6.98 12.88 3.89
N THR A 102 -5.97 13.72 4.00
CA THR A 102 -5.80 14.87 3.10
C THR A 102 -5.08 14.46 1.82
N GLU A 103 -5.24 15.23 0.73
CA GLU A 103 -4.47 15.03 -0.50
C GLU A 103 -2.95 15.06 -0.26
N GLU A 104 -2.49 15.89 0.68
CA GLU A 104 -1.07 15.94 1.06
C GLU A 104 -0.60 14.61 1.69
N GLU A 105 -1.45 13.97 2.49
CA GLU A 105 -1.18 12.66 3.11
C GLU A 105 -1.25 11.52 2.10
N GLU A 106 -2.20 11.55 1.16
CA GLU A 106 -2.24 10.60 0.05
C GLU A 106 -0.95 10.64 -0.78
N ASN A 107 -0.53 11.85 -1.17
CA ASN A 107 0.73 12.06 -1.89
C ASN A 107 1.95 11.61 -1.06
N ALA A 108 1.97 11.89 0.24
CA ALA A 108 3.06 11.47 1.13
C ALA A 108 3.11 9.94 1.28
N CYS A 109 1.97 9.26 1.31
CA CYS A 109 1.89 7.80 1.34
C CYS A 109 2.45 7.19 0.05
N GLU A 110 2.09 7.74 -1.11
CA GLU A 110 2.61 7.27 -2.40
C GLU A 110 4.14 7.44 -2.46
N GLN A 111 4.64 8.62 -2.11
CA GLN A 111 6.09 8.88 -2.07
C GLN A 111 6.82 7.98 -1.07
N HIS A 112 6.20 7.69 0.08
CA HIS A 112 6.76 6.79 1.07
C HIS A 112 6.82 5.34 0.55
N GLY A 113 5.74 4.85 -0.09
CA GLY A 113 5.72 3.55 -0.74
C GLY A 113 6.81 3.41 -1.80
N ARG A 114 6.98 4.44 -2.65
CA ARG A 114 8.06 4.51 -3.64
C ARG A 114 9.45 4.47 -3.00
N ALA A 115 9.65 5.19 -1.89
CA ALA A 115 10.91 5.18 -1.15
C ALA A 115 11.21 3.82 -0.52
N LEU A 116 10.20 3.16 0.05
CA LEU A 116 10.33 1.80 0.59
C LEU A 116 10.69 0.80 -0.50
N ALA A 117 10.03 0.86 -1.66
CA ALA A 117 10.35 0.02 -2.80
C ALA A 117 11.79 0.23 -3.28
N CYS A 118 12.25 1.49 -3.40
CA CYS A 118 13.63 1.79 -3.79
C CYS A 118 14.64 1.23 -2.79
N LYS A 119 14.33 1.32 -1.49
CA LYS A 119 15.17 0.77 -0.42
C LYS A 119 15.23 -0.76 -0.51
N GLU A 120 14.08 -1.42 -0.63
CA GLU A 120 14.00 -2.87 -0.76
C GLU A 120 14.75 -3.35 -2.01
N TYR A 121 14.53 -2.70 -3.16
CA TYR A 121 15.25 -3.00 -4.40
C TYR A 121 16.77 -2.89 -4.22
N GLY A 122 17.23 -1.82 -3.56
CA GLY A 122 18.65 -1.64 -3.26
C GLY A 122 19.22 -2.71 -2.34
N GLU A 123 18.46 -3.17 -1.34
CA GLU A 123 18.85 -4.27 -0.46
C GLU A 123 18.97 -5.60 -1.22
N LEU A 124 17.99 -5.90 -2.09
CA LEU A 124 18.01 -7.10 -2.95
C LEU A 124 19.18 -7.06 -3.94
N MET A 125 19.40 -5.92 -4.60
CA MET A 125 20.52 -5.74 -5.52
C MET A 125 21.88 -5.81 -4.81
N HIS A 126 21.98 -5.34 -3.57
CA HIS A 126 23.20 -5.50 -2.77
C HIS A 126 23.52 -6.98 -2.50
N ILE A 127 22.49 -7.81 -2.25
CA ILE A 127 22.65 -9.25 -2.07
C ILE A 127 23.16 -9.90 -3.36
N VAL A 128 22.60 -9.52 -4.51
CA VAL A 128 23.04 -9.99 -5.84
C VAL A 128 24.48 -9.55 -6.12
N ASP A 129 24.80 -8.27 -5.94
CA ASP A 129 26.13 -7.70 -6.19
C ASP A 129 27.22 -8.33 -5.29
N THR A 130 26.87 -8.73 -4.06
CA THR A 130 27.81 -9.36 -3.12
C THR A 130 27.89 -10.88 -3.26
N GLY A 131 27.02 -11.50 -4.06
CA GLY A 131 26.94 -12.95 -4.19
C GLY A 131 26.40 -13.65 -2.94
N ALA A 132 25.62 -12.95 -2.11
CA ALA A 132 25.07 -13.48 -0.85
C ALA A 132 23.74 -14.26 -1.07
N TYR A 133 23.66 -15.04 -2.15
CA TYR A 133 22.49 -15.81 -2.55
C TYR A 133 22.86 -17.24 -2.92
N THR A 134 21.86 -18.12 -3.00
CA THR A 134 21.97 -19.45 -3.61
C THR A 134 21.36 -19.41 -5.00
N GLU A 135 22.11 -19.81 -6.02
CA GLU A 135 21.60 -19.91 -7.39
C GLU A 135 20.90 -21.24 -7.61
N SER A 136 19.67 -21.20 -8.10
CA SER A 136 18.90 -22.38 -8.50
C SER A 136 19.52 -23.00 -9.75
N SER A 137 19.85 -24.29 -9.68
CA SER A 137 20.38 -25.04 -10.82
C SER A 137 19.33 -25.34 -11.90
N ILE A 138 18.05 -25.03 -11.66
CA ILE A 138 16.94 -25.34 -12.59
C ILE A 138 16.75 -24.21 -13.58
N ASP A 139 16.71 -22.97 -13.08
CA ASP A 139 16.29 -21.79 -13.82
C ASP A 139 17.24 -20.59 -13.64
N GLY A 140 18.32 -20.74 -12.85
CA GLY A 140 19.28 -19.66 -12.57
C GLY A 140 18.76 -18.58 -11.62
N SER A 141 17.58 -18.77 -11.00
CA SER A 141 17.02 -17.80 -10.06
C SER A 141 17.83 -17.72 -8.76
N TYR A 142 17.81 -16.53 -8.14
CA TYR A 142 18.54 -16.24 -6.91
C TYR A 142 17.62 -16.37 -5.71
N TRP A 143 18.08 -17.07 -4.68
CA TRP A 143 17.33 -17.34 -3.46
C TRP A 143 18.12 -16.94 -2.23
N TYR A 144 17.43 -16.48 -1.19
CA TYR A 144 18.05 -16.32 0.12
C TYR A 144 18.60 -17.67 0.62
N PRO A 145 19.76 -17.67 1.29
CA PRO A 145 20.37 -18.89 1.83
C PRO A 145 19.71 -19.36 3.15
N ASP A 146 18.57 -18.81 3.54
CA ASP A 146 17.87 -19.14 4.78
C ASP A 146 16.89 -20.32 4.64
N GLU A 147 16.37 -20.81 5.77
CA GLU A 147 15.46 -21.96 5.81
C GLU A 147 14.12 -21.69 5.13
N ASP A 148 13.68 -20.43 5.09
CA ASP A 148 12.43 -20.01 4.47
C ASP A 148 12.55 -19.86 2.95
N GLY A 149 13.77 -19.69 2.42
CA GLY A 149 14.08 -19.75 1.00
C GLY A 149 13.25 -18.78 0.18
N GLN A 150 13.43 -17.48 0.39
CA GLN A 150 12.73 -16.47 -0.42
C GLN A 150 13.40 -16.27 -1.78
N ASN A 151 12.59 -16.23 -2.84
CA ASN A 151 13.07 -16.01 -4.22
C ASN A 151 13.35 -14.53 -4.47
N ILE A 152 14.64 -14.17 -4.46
CA ILE A 152 15.13 -12.81 -4.70
C ILE A 152 14.82 -12.38 -6.13
N SER A 153 15.05 -13.26 -7.12
CA SER A 153 14.79 -12.94 -8.53
C SER A 153 13.32 -12.64 -8.78
N HIS A 154 12.42 -13.40 -8.16
CA HIS A 154 10.98 -13.17 -8.25
C HIS A 154 10.62 -11.82 -7.63
N ARG A 155 11.14 -11.50 -6.43
CA ARG A 155 10.84 -10.24 -5.76
C ARG A 155 11.39 -9.02 -6.51
N ILE A 156 12.60 -9.11 -7.06
CA ILE A 156 13.14 -8.08 -7.96
C ILE A 156 12.22 -7.90 -9.16
N GLY A 157 11.78 -9.00 -9.79
CA GLY A 157 10.85 -8.97 -10.91
C GLY A 157 9.50 -8.33 -10.56
N GLU A 158 8.94 -8.60 -9.38
CA GLU A 158 7.71 -7.95 -8.90
C GLU A 158 7.89 -6.42 -8.74
N LEU A 159 9.03 -6.00 -8.20
CA LEU A 159 9.35 -4.57 -8.06
C LEU A 159 9.52 -3.93 -9.44
N ASP A 160 10.31 -4.53 -10.34
CA ASP A 160 10.49 -4.04 -11.70
C ASP A 160 9.14 -3.94 -12.44
N TRP A 161 8.28 -4.94 -12.28
CA TRP A 161 6.93 -4.93 -12.84
C TRP A 161 6.09 -3.77 -12.30
N MET A 162 6.13 -3.55 -10.99
CA MET A 162 5.45 -2.44 -10.34
C MET A 162 5.94 -1.09 -10.90
N GLY A 163 7.25 -0.88 -11.01
CA GLY A 163 7.81 0.34 -11.58
C GLY A 163 7.40 0.54 -13.05
N LEU A 164 7.59 -0.48 -13.88
CA LEU A 164 7.32 -0.39 -15.32
C LEU A 164 5.83 -0.21 -15.62
N SER A 165 4.94 -0.73 -14.78
CA SER A 165 3.49 -0.54 -14.91
C SER A 165 3.06 0.93 -14.80
N VAL A 166 3.87 1.78 -14.16
CA VAL A 166 3.66 3.22 -14.06
C VAL A 166 4.64 4.04 -14.92
N GLY A 167 5.37 3.36 -15.83
CA GLY A 167 6.32 4.00 -16.74
C GLY A 167 7.65 4.40 -16.10
N GLU A 168 8.07 3.71 -15.05
CA GLU A 168 9.30 3.98 -14.31
C GLU A 168 10.19 2.74 -14.20
N HIS A 169 11.46 2.94 -13.88
CA HIS A 169 12.41 1.85 -13.60
C HIS A 169 13.33 2.21 -12.43
N PHE A 170 13.91 1.20 -11.78
CA PHE A 170 14.86 1.40 -10.70
C PHE A 170 16.26 1.73 -11.26
N ALA A 171 16.65 2.99 -11.16
CA ALA A 171 17.95 3.49 -11.59
C ALA A 171 18.94 3.54 -10.42
N LYS A 172 20.10 2.89 -10.58
CA LYS A 172 21.21 2.96 -9.61
C LYS A 172 21.87 4.34 -9.64
N GLN A 173 21.96 4.96 -8.48
CA GLN A 173 22.55 6.28 -8.27
C GLN A 173 24.07 6.16 -7.99
N GLU A 174 24.80 7.28 -8.09
CA GLU A 174 26.26 7.32 -7.85
C GLU A 174 26.64 6.90 -6.41
N ASP A 175 25.76 7.11 -5.44
CA ASP A 175 25.96 6.73 -4.04
C ASP A 175 25.62 5.25 -3.75
N GLY A 176 25.23 4.50 -4.77
CA GLY A 176 24.84 3.09 -4.67
C GLY A 176 23.40 2.86 -4.23
N THR A 177 22.62 3.92 -4.00
CA THR A 177 21.17 3.81 -3.76
C THR A 177 20.40 3.67 -5.07
N TYR A 178 19.12 3.33 -4.99
CA TYR A 178 18.23 3.25 -6.15
C TYR A 178 17.14 4.31 -6.06
N LYS A 179 16.69 4.80 -7.21
CA LYS A 179 15.52 5.68 -7.35
C LYS A 179 14.69 5.26 -8.55
N LEU A 180 13.39 5.53 -8.48
CA LEU A 180 12.51 5.42 -9.63
C LEU A 180 12.73 6.61 -10.57
N GLU A 181 13.09 6.31 -11.81
CA GLU A 181 13.26 7.27 -12.89
C GLU A 181 12.35 6.89 -14.07
N PRO A 182 11.94 7.85 -14.92
CA PRO A 182 11.15 7.55 -16.10
C PRO A 182 11.82 6.48 -16.96
N ALA A 183 11.08 5.42 -17.27
CA ALA A 183 11.53 4.37 -18.15
C ALA A 183 11.64 4.89 -19.59
N THR A 184 12.55 4.31 -20.36
CA THR A 184 12.65 4.56 -21.79
C THR A 184 11.49 3.89 -22.53
N GLN A 185 11.15 4.39 -23.72
CA GLN A 185 10.11 3.76 -24.54
C GLN A 185 10.44 2.31 -24.89
N GLU A 186 11.72 1.98 -25.07
CA GLU A 186 12.17 0.61 -25.36
C GLU A 186 11.89 -0.34 -24.19
N GLU A 187 12.10 0.11 -22.95
CA GLU A 187 11.79 -0.67 -21.75
C GLU A 187 10.29 -0.87 -21.59
N ILE A 188 9.49 0.16 -21.87
CA ILE A 188 8.02 0.08 -21.83
C ILE A 188 7.50 -0.88 -22.91
N ASP A 189 8.00 -0.78 -24.14
CA ASP A 189 7.59 -1.66 -25.25
C ASP A 189 7.97 -3.12 -24.95
N ALA A 190 9.15 -3.35 -24.35
CA ALA A 190 9.58 -4.68 -23.94
C ALA A 190 8.71 -5.25 -22.81
N PHE A 191 8.34 -4.40 -21.84
CA PHE A 191 7.43 -4.75 -20.75
C PHE A 191 6.03 -5.10 -21.27
N GLU A 192 5.43 -4.27 -22.14
CA GLU A 192 4.12 -4.52 -22.72
C GLU A 192 4.09 -5.83 -23.51
N LYS A 193 5.17 -6.11 -24.23
CA LYS A 193 5.33 -7.39 -24.93
C LYS A 193 5.42 -8.57 -23.96
N ALA A 194 6.25 -8.48 -22.92
CA ALA A 194 6.39 -9.53 -21.92
C ALA A 194 5.06 -9.79 -21.19
N LYS A 195 4.29 -8.72 -20.94
CA LYS A 195 2.95 -8.82 -20.37
C LYS A 195 1.95 -9.53 -21.27
N ALA A 196 1.94 -9.19 -22.56
CA ALA A 196 1.08 -9.88 -23.52
C ALA A 196 1.43 -11.37 -23.64
N GLU A 197 2.72 -11.72 -23.59
CA GLU A 197 3.16 -13.13 -23.61
C GLU A 197 2.74 -13.88 -22.34
N ALA A 198 2.80 -13.25 -21.16
CA ALA A 198 2.33 -13.84 -19.91
C ALA A 198 0.80 -14.06 -19.88
N ASP A 199 0.03 -13.09 -20.40
CA ASP A 199 -1.43 -13.18 -20.47
C ASP A 199 -1.92 -14.27 -21.47
N GLU A 200 -1.08 -14.69 -22.43
CA GLU A 200 -1.38 -15.78 -23.39
C GLU A 200 -1.07 -17.19 -22.84
N GLU A 201 -0.30 -17.30 -21.76
CA GLU A 201 0.08 -18.57 -21.12
C GLU A 201 -0.87 -19.02 -19.99
N GLU A 202 -1.82 -18.17 -19.56
CA GLU A 202 -2.92 -18.50 -18.61
C GLU A 202 -4.18 -19.09 -19.30
#